data_AF-A0A7L3G1U4-F1
#
_entry.id   AF-A0A7L3G1U4-F1
#
_cell.length_a   1.000
_cell.length_b   1.000
_cell.length_c   1.000
_cell.angle_alpha   90.00
_cell.angle_beta   90.00
_cell.angle_gamma   90.00
#
_symmetry.space_group_name_H-M   'P 1'
#
loop_
_entity.id
_entity.type
_entity.pdbx_description
1 polymer ?
#
loop_
_entity_poly.entity_id
_entity_poly.type
_entity_poly.pdbx_seq_one_letter_code
_entity_poly.pdbx_strand_id
1 'polypeptide(L)'
;QACTPFIQTARCYARPVRRRRKDIPSHLDDLPPTMLKKDYANVPIINSVDDVVKRLLSLEMASQKEKMKVKTQQLVEKVRRSPNDDGSFEVQVAKLTAKIRTYEEHLQRHPKDKNNRRRMLMAIDQRKKLLSYLRRVRYDIFENTCKQLDIQYTLPPPYSRRITKRWVVKKAFCIKVFQEARKLKAAERLKQRSEQQARERAAKEKQAQGEG
;
A
#
# COMPACT_ATOMS: atom_id res chain seq x y z
N GLN A 1 -15.59 19.87 -0.68
CA GLN A 1 -16.22 19.53 -1.98
C GLN A 1 -15.79 20.60 -2.96
N ALA A 2 -14.78 20.34 -3.80
CA ALA A 2 -14.35 21.29 -4.83
C ALA A 2 -14.96 20.84 -6.15
N CYS A 3 -15.97 21.57 -6.63
CA CYS A 3 -16.50 21.41 -7.97
C CYS A 3 -15.42 21.90 -8.96
N THR A 4 -14.77 20.98 -9.66
CA THR A 4 -13.97 21.35 -10.83
C THR A 4 -14.93 21.73 -11.94
N PRO A 5 -14.89 22.95 -12.50
CA PRO A 5 -15.73 23.31 -13.62
C PRO A 5 -15.31 22.45 -14.82
N PHE A 6 -16.32 21.93 -15.51
CA PHE A 6 -16.20 21.29 -16.82
C PHE A 6 -15.78 22.37 -17.83
N ILE A 7 -14.50 22.71 -17.86
CA ILE A 7 -13.94 23.55 -18.92
C ILE A 7 -13.94 22.69 -20.17
N GLN A 8 -14.89 22.94 -21.06
CA GLN A 8 -14.78 22.55 -22.46
C GLN A 8 -13.49 23.18 -23.00
N THR A 9 -12.44 22.39 -23.15
CA THR A 9 -11.20 22.81 -23.80
C THR A 9 -11.45 22.91 -25.30
N ALA A 10 -12.19 23.94 -25.72
CA ALA A 10 -12.30 24.31 -27.11
C ALA A 10 -10.92 24.84 -27.55
N ARG A 11 -10.24 24.02 -28.36
CA ARG A 11 -8.98 24.30 -29.07
C ARG A 11 -7.75 24.44 -28.17
N CYS A 12 -7.06 23.32 -28.00
CA CYS A 12 -5.75 23.22 -27.34
C CYS A 12 -4.63 23.90 -28.17
N TYR A 13 -4.55 25.23 -28.16
CA TYR A 13 -3.40 25.98 -28.71
C TYR A 13 -2.29 26.24 -27.68
N ALA A 14 -2.51 25.90 -26.40
CA ALA A 14 -1.48 26.04 -25.39
C ALA A 14 -0.39 24.97 -25.57
N ARG A 15 0.83 25.39 -25.94
CA ARG A 15 2.01 24.54 -25.90
C ARG A 15 2.19 24.05 -24.46
N PRO A 16 2.27 22.73 -24.19
CA PRO A 16 2.43 22.27 -22.82
C PRO A 16 3.70 22.88 -22.22
N VAL A 17 3.56 23.61 -21.11
CA VAL A 17 4.69 24.12 -20.35
C VAL A 17 5.56 22.91 -20.00
N ARG A 18 6.80 22.87 -20.51
CA ARG A 18 7.76 21.82 -20.18
C ARG A 18 8.09 21.94 -18.70
N ARG A 19 7.33 21.25 -17.86
CA ARG A 19 7.62 21.15 -16.43
C ARG A 19 9.01 20.53 -16.29
N ARG A 20 9.90 21.22 -15.57
CA ARG A 20 11.17 20.61 -15.14
C ARG A 20 10.83 19.31 -14.40
N ARG A 21 11.48 18.22 -14.78
CA ARG A 21 11.33 16.96 -14.06
C ARG A 21 11.89 17.19 -12.66
N LYS A 22 11.06 17.00 -11.64
CA LYS A 22 11.51 17.04 -10.24
C LYS A 22 12.43 15.85 -10.00
N ASP A 23 13.42 16.03 -9.14
CA ASP A 23 14.26 14.93 -8.68
C ASP A 23 13.38 13.93 -7.93
N ILE A 24 13.53 12.67 -8.29
CA ILE A 24 12.75 11.57 -7.73
C ILE A 24 13.49 11.11 -6.47
N PRO A 25 12.87 11.14 -5.28
CA PRO A 25 13.53 10.66 -4.07
C PRO A 25 13.80 9.16 -4.22
N SER A 26 15.04 8.75 -3.94
CA SER A 26 15.44 7.34 -4.00
C SER A 26 15.13 6.68 -2.66
N HIS A 27 14.67 5.43 -2.72
CA HIS A 27 14.54 4.61 -1.52
C HIS A 27 15.89 4.26 -0.86
N LEU A 28 17.01 4.62 -1.51
CA LEU A 28 18.36 4.43 -0.99
C LEU A 28 18.93 5.67 -0.30
N ASP A 29 18.22 6.80 -0.31
CA ASP A 29 18.72 8.06 0.27
C ASP A 29 18.92 7.97 1.79
N ASP A 30 18.25 7.04 2.48
CA ASP A 30 18.47 6.83 3.92
C ASP A 30 19.83 6.18 4.25
N LEU A 31 20.58 5.67 3.27
CA LEU A 31 21.90 5.08 3.51
C LEU A 31 22.97 6.16 3.57
N PRO A 32 23.73 6.28 4.67
CA PRO A 32 24.82 7.24 4.73
C PRO A 32 25.93 6.86 3.71
N PRO A 33 26.49 7.83 2.98
CA PRO A 33 27.50 7.56 1.95
C PRO A 33 28.80 6.98 2.54
N THR A 34 29.09 7.27 3.80
CA THR A 34 30.28 6.80 4.52
C THR A 34 30.19 5.32 4.94
N MET A 35 29.02 4.68 4.87
CA MET A 35 28.90 3.26 5.20
C MET A 35 29.78 2.41 4.29
N LEU A 36 30.36 1.33 4.83
CA LEU A 36 31.13 0.38 4.04
C LEU A 36 30.23 -0.53 3.22
N LYS A 37 30.76 -1.01 2.09
CA LYS A 37 30.16 -2.11 1.33
C LYS A 37 30.02 -3.34 2.23
N LYS A 38 28.90 -4.06 2.09
CA LYS A 38 28.56 -5.25 2.88
C LYS A 38 29.71 -6.23 3.07
N ASP A 39 30.37 -6.56 1.97
CA ASP A 39 31.34 -7.67 1.92
C ASP A 39 32.61 -7.36 2.74
N TYR A 40 32.89 -6.08 3.05
CA TYR A 40 34.05 -5.63 3.81
C TYR A 40 33.74 -5.22 5.26
N ALA A 41 32.45 -5.08 5.61
CA ALA A 41 32.04 -4.56 6.92
C ALA A 41 32.47 -5.45 8.10
N ASN A 42 32.58 -6.76 7.89
CA ASN A 42 32.91 -7.72 8.95
C ASN A 42 34.42 -8.02 9.06
N VAL A 43 35.27 -7.39 8.24
CA VAL A 43 36.72 -7.67 8.22
C VAL A 43 37.41 -6.82 9.31
N PRO A 44 38.08 -7.41 10.31
CA PRO A 44 38.66 -6.66 11.44
C PRO A 44 39.71 -5.61 11.03
N ILE A 45 40.44 -5.86 9.94
CA ILE A 45 41.53 -5.02 9.45
C ILE A 45 41.04 -3.63 9.05
N ILE A 46 39.76 -3.48 8.69
CA ILE A 46 39.21 -2.26 8.08
C ILE A 46 39.35 -1.00 8.96
N ASN A 47 39.35 -1.18 10.28
CA ASN A 47 39.45 -0.06 11.22
C ASN A 47 40.85 0.57 11.22
N SER A 48 41.88 -0.24 10.94
CA SER A 48 43.29 0.17 10.93
C SER A 48 43.75 0.79 9.61
N VAL A 49 42.95 0.71 8.54
CA VAL A 49 43.35 1.18 7.22
C VAL A 49 43.15 2.69 7.10
N ASP A 50 43.97 3.31 6.24
CA ASP A 50 43.88 4.72 5.86
C ASP A 50 42.48 5.16 5.41
N ASP A 51 42.17 6.42 5.66
CA ASP A 51 40.87 7.02 5.34
C ASP A 51 40.58 7.05 3.83
N VAL A 52 41.63 7.13 2.99
CA VAL A 52 41.51 7.04 1.53
C VAL A 52 40.95 5.69 1.12
N VAL A 53 41.48 4.60 1.69
CA VAL A 53 41.00 3.24 1.40
C VAL A 53 39.59 3.04 1.95
N LYS A 54 39.30 3.54 3.16
CA LYS A 54 37.93 3.54 3.72
C LYS A 54 36.94 4.24 2.79
N ARG A 55 37.32 5.38 2.19
CA ARG A 55 36.48 6.10 1.23
C ARG A 55 36.25 5.31 -0.06
N LEU A 56 37.28 4.65 -0.60
CA LEU A 56 37.14 3.79 -1.79
C LEU A 56 36.22 2.59 -1.55
N LEU A 57 36.18 2.06 -0.33
CA LEU A 57 35.32 0.94 0.07
C LEU A 57 33.95 1.38 0.60
N SER A 58 33.68 2.69 0.65
CA SER A 58 32.41 3.25 1.12
C SER A 58 31.29 3.19 0.06
N LEU A 59 30.06 3.45 0.49
CA LEU A 59 28.87 3.53 -0.36
C LEU A 59 28.85 4.77 -1.25
N GLU A 60 29.65 5.80 -0.94
CA GLU A 60 29.85 7.01 -1.75
C GLU A 60 30.35 6.63 -3.15
N MET A 61 31.38 5.79 -3.20
CA MET A 61 32.03 5.29 -4.43
C MET A 61 31.44 3.96 -4.93
N ALA A 62 30.37 3.48 -4.30
CA ALA A 62 29.78 2.19 -4.60
C ALA A 62 28.77 2.25 -5.76
N SER A 63 28.64 1.11 -6.45
CA SER A 63 27.59 0.93 -7.47
C SER A 63 26.21 0.82 -6.84
N GLN A 64 25.15 1.10 -7.60
CA GLN A 64 23.76 0.92 -7.15
C GLN A 64 23.50 -0.50 -6.64
N LYS A 65 24.13 -1.51 -7.24
CA LYS A 65 24.00 -2.92 -6.83
C LYS A 65 24.53 -3.15 -5.41
N GLU A 66 25.62 -2.49 -5.04
CA GLU A 66 26.20 -2.58 -3.69
C GLU A 66 25.33 -1.87 -2.66
N LYS A 67 24.81 -0.67 -2.98
CA LYS A 67 23.81 0.01 -2.14
C LYS A 67 22.57 -0.86 -1.92
N MET A 68 22.09 -1.51 -2.97
CA MET A 68 20.99 -2.47 -2.89
C MET A 68 21.31 -3.67 -2.00
N LYS A 69 22.53 -4.24 -2.07
CA LYS A 69 22.94 -5.35 -1.19
C LYS A 69 22.81 -4.92 0.29
N VAL A 70 23.30 -3.73 0.65
CA VAL A 70 23.21 -3.22 2.01
C VAL A 70 21.75 -2.98 2.43
N LYS A 71 20.94 -2.33 1.58
CA LYS A 71 19.51 -2.11 1.89
C LYS A 71 18.73 -3.41 2.01
N THR A 72 19.03 -4.40 1.17
CA THR A 72 18.41 -5.73 1.27
C THR A 72 18.76 -6.40 2.59
N GLN A 73 20.01 -6.30 3.03
CA GLN A 73 20.43 -6.83 4.32
C GLN A 73 19.70 -6.14 5.47
N GLN A 74 19.66 -4.81 5.51
CA GLN A 74 18.92 -4.06 6.54
C GLN A 74 17.44 -4.48 6.63
N LEU A 75 16.79 -4.74 5.49
CA LEU A 75 15.41 -5.23 5.46
C LEU A 75 15.29 -6.69 5.92
N VAL A 76 16.26 -7.55 5.56
CA VAL A 76 16.29 -8.95 6.00
C VAL A 76 16.54 -9.03 7.50
N GLU A 77 17.45 -8.22 8.05
CA GLU A 77 17.79 -8.22 9.47
C GLU A 77 16.62 -7.85 10.37
N LYS A 78 15.70 -7.00 9.90
CA LYS A 78 14.48 -6.64 10.62
C LYS A 78 13.56 -7.85 10.83
N VAL A 79 13.51 -8.75 9.84
CA VAL A 79 12.48 -9.79 9.75
C VAL A 79 13.02 -11.20 10.04
N ARG A 80 14.32 -11.44 9.84
CA ARG A 80 14.94 -12.77 10.02
C ARG A 80 14.70 -13.32 11.43
N ARG A 81 14.51 -14.63 11.53
CA ARG A 81 14.33 -15.32 12.83
C ARG A 81 15.66 -15.69 13.48
N SER A 82 16.62 -16.11 12.67
CA SER A 82 17.97 -16.50 13.09
C SER A 82 19.01 -15.76 12.26
N PRO A 83 20.25 -15.60 12.75
CA PRO A 83 21.25 -14.78 12.07
C PRO A 83 21.62 -15.32 10.68
N ASN A 84 21.53 -16.63 10.47
CA ASN A 84 21.91 -17.34 9.25
C ASN A 84 20.70 -17.75 8.39
N ASP A 85 19.49 -17.24 8.67
CA ASP A 85 18.31 -17.55 7.88
C ASP A 85 18.26 -16.69 6.61
N ASP A 86 18.49 -17.33 5.47
CA ASP A 86 18.42 -16.71 4.16
C ASP A 86 17.17 -17.12 3.35
N GLY A 87 16.49 -18.18 3.79
CA GLY A 87 15.56 -18.95 2.98
C GLY A 87 14.11 -18.87 3.41
N SER A 88 13.81 -18.40 4.63
CA SER A 88 12.43 -18.30 5.11
C SER A 88 11.58 -17.39 4.23
N PHE A 89 10.28 -17.65 4.23
CA PHE A 89 9.31 -16.89 3.41
C PHE A 89 9.32 -15.40 3.73
N GLU A 90 9.61 -15.03 4.98
CA GLU A 90 9.70 -13.67 5.48
C GLU A 90 10.90 -12.94 4.87
N VAL A 91 12.06 -13.59 4.89
CA VAL A 91 13.31 -13.12 4.28
C VAL A 91 13.13 -12.99 2.76
N GLN A 92 12.46 -13.94 2.12
CA GLN A 92 12.13 -13.84 0.70
C GLN A 92 11.21 -12.65 0.39
N VAL A 93 10.21 -12.38 1.24
CA VAL A 93 9.33 -11.19 1.12
C VAL A 93 10.13 -9.89 1.27
N ALA A 94 11.09 -9.83 2.20
CA ALA A 94 11.99 -8.69 2.35
C ALA A 94 12.86 -8.47 1.11
N LYS A 95 13.49 -9.54 0.59
CA LYS A 95 14.29 -9.51 -0.66
C LYS A 95 13.47 -9.05 -1.86
N LEU A 96 12.23 -9.53 -2.00
CA LEU A 96 11.31 -9.10 -3.07
C LEU A 96 10.90 -7.63 -2.89
N THR A 97 10.67 -7.18 -1.66
CA THR A 97 10.29 -5.79 -1.37
C THR A 97 11.39 -4.82 -1.76
N ALA A 98 12.64 -5.13 -1.45
CA ALA A 98 13.78 -4.35 -1.93
C ALA A 98 13.82 -4.25 -3.46
N LYS A 99 13.68 -5.39 -4.17
CA LYS A 99 13.64 -5.42 -5.64
C LYS A 99 12.50 -4.58 -6.23
N ILE A 100 11.31 -4.64 -5.63
CA ILE A 100 10.14 -3.88 -6.07
C ILE A 100 10.41 -2.38 -5.97
N ARG A 101 10.96 -1.91 -4.84
CA ARG A 101 11.29 -0.49 -4.64
C ARG A 101 12.32 0.00 -5.68
N THR A 102 13.31 -0.82 -6.03
CA THR A 102 14.27 -0.49 -7.10
C THR A 102 13.60 -0.39 -8.48
N TYR A 103 12.69 -1.32 -8.81
CA TYR A 103 11.98 -1.26 -10.09
C TYR A 103 11.07 -0.03 -10.17
N GLU A 104 10.43 0.32 -9.06
CA GLU A 104 9.57 1.50 -8.97
C GLU A 104 10.35 2.77 -9.29
N GLU A 105 11.50 2.98 -8.65
CA GLU A 105 12.40 4.12 -8.90
C GLU A 105 12.86 4.16 -10.37
N HIS A 106 13.28 3.02 -10.94
CA HIS A 106 13.69 2.94 -12.35
C HIS A 106 12.55 3.32 -13.30
N LEU A 107 11.34 2.82 -13.05
CA LEU A 107 10.17 3.08 -13.91
C LEU A 107 9.64 4.51 -13.79
N GLN A 108 9.84 5.16 -12.64
CA GLN A 108 9.53 6.58 -12.50
C GLN A 108 10.43 7.44 -13.42
N ARG A 109 11.72 7.08 -13.56
CA ARG A 109 12.64 7.72 -14.50
C ARG A 109 12.41 7.27 -15.96
N HIS A 110 12.08 6.00 -16.16
CA HIS A 110 11.94 5.34 -17.46
C HIS A 110 10.57 4.66 -17.65
N PRO A 111 9.48 5.43 -17.84
CA PRO A 111 8.11 4.89 -17.87
C PRO A 111 7.80 4.03 -19.11
N LYS A 112 8.63 4.11 -20.16
CA LYS A 112 8.44 3.37 -21.42
C LYS A 112 9.00 1.94 -21.37
N ASP A 113 9.75 1.58 -20.34
CA ASP A 113 10.36 0.25 -20.19
C ASP A 113 9.32 -0.80 -19.75
N LYS A 114 8.76 -1.51 -20.74
CA LYS A 114 7.73 -2.53 -20.51
C LYS A 114 8.30 -3.81 -19.88
N ASN A 115 9.57 -4.12 -20.14
CA ASN A 115 10.20 -5.36 -19.66
C ASN A 115 10.39 -5.30 -18.15
N ASN A 116 10.93 -4.19 -17.65
CA ASN A 116 11.09 -3.98 -16.21
C ASN A 116 9.74 -3.82 -15.50
N ARG A 117 8.75 -3.18 -16.14
CA ARG A 117 7.37 -3.15 -15.62
C ARG A 117 6.78 -4.55 -15.45
N ARG A 118 6.96 -5.44 -16.43
CA ARG A 118 6.52 -6.84 -16.33
C ARG A 118 7.23 -7.57 -15.18
N ARG A 119 8.56 -7.42 -15.05
CA ARG A 119 9.35 -8.02 -13.97
C ARG A 119 8.89 -7.54 -12.59
N MET A 120 8.59 -6.24 -12.46
CA MET A 120 8.05 -5.67 -11.22
C MET A 120 6.70 -6.27 -10.84
N LEU A 121 5.77 -6.37 -11.79
CA LEU A 121 4.45 -6.97 -11.55
C LEU A 121 4.57 -8.44 -11.12
N MET A 122 5.43 -9.22 -11.79
CA MET A 122 5.73 -10.60 -11.40
C MET A 122 6.30 -10.70 -9.98
N ALA A 123 7.18 -9.78 -9.59
CA ALA A 123 7.73 -9.74 -8.23
C ALA A 123 6.65 -9.38 -7.18
N ILE A 124 5.74 -8.46 -7.51
CA ILE A 124 4.60 -8.10 -6.65
C ILE A 124 3.69 -9.32 -6.44
N ASP A 125 3.36 -10.04 -7.50
CA ASP A 125 2.48 -11.21 -7.41
C ASP A 125 3.14 -12.38 -6.68
N GLN A 126 4.44 -12.60 -6.90
CA GLN A 126 5.22 -13.57 -6.12
C GLN A 126 5.21 -13.21 -4.62
N ARG A 127 5.43 -11.94 -4.28
CA ARG A 127 5.37 -11.46 -2.89
C ARG A 127 3.99 -11.67 -2.27
N LYS A 128 2.91 -11.39 -3.01
CA LYS A 128 1.53 -11.64 -2.56
C LYS A 128 1.27 -13.12 -2.31
N LYS A 129 1.79 -14.01 -3.15
CA LYS A 129 1.69 -15.47 -2.97
C LYS A 129 2.38 -15.92 -1.68
N LEU A 130 3.59 -15.41 -1.41
CA LEU A 130 4.31 -15.69 -0.17
C LEU A 130 3.58 -15.18 1.07
N LEU A 131 3.06 -13.96 1.04
CA LEU A 131 2.26 -13.39 2.14
C LEU A 131 0.96 -14.17 2.37
N SER A 132 0.29 -14.62 1.30
CA SER A 132 -0.89 -15.48 1.39
C SER A 132 -0.56 -16.82 2.06
N TYR A 133 0.60 -17.41 1.74
CA TYR A 133 1.07 -18.63 2.37
C TYR A 133 1.39 -18.40 3.85
N LEU A 134 2.17 -17.37 4.19
CA LEU A 134 2.49 -17.01 5.57
C LEU A 134 1.24 -16.83 6.41
N ARG A 135 0.25 -16.08 5.90
CA ARG A 135 -1.03 -15.87 6.59
C ARG A 135 -1.79 -17.15 6.91
N ARG A 136 -1.66 -18.20 6.07
CA ARG A 136 -2.33 -19.50 6.29
C ARG A 136 -1.60 -20.37 7.30
N VAL A 137 -0.26 -20.31 7.32
CA VAL A 137 0.56 -21.21 8.14
C VAL A 137 0.91 -20.60 9.50
N ARG A 138 1.31 -19.32 9.55
CA ARG A 138 1.72 -18.62 10.77
C ARG A 138 1.28 -17.16 10.74
N TYR A 139 0.20 -16.85 11.45
CA TYR A 139 -0.40 -15.52 11.43
C TYR A 139 0.43 -14.46 12.14
N ASP A 140 0.98 -14.75 13.32
CA ASP A 140 1.75 -13.79 14.14
C ASP A 140 2.94 -13.23 13.35
N ILE A 141 3.62 -14.13 12.67
CA ILE A 141 4.75 -13.82 11.81
C ILE A 141 4.32 -12.97 10.62
N PHE A 142 3.22 -13.35 9.96
CA PHE A 142 2.67 -12.57 8.85
C PHE A 142 2.39 -11.13 9.30
N GLU A 143 1.76 -10.93 10.45
CA GLU A 143 1.48 -9.61 11.00
C GLU A 143 2.77 -8.81 11.28
N ASN A 144 3.76 -9.44 11.93
CA ASN A 144 5.06 -8.83 12.20
C ASN A 144 5.78 -8.41 10.91
N THR A 145 5.79 -9.27 9.89
CA THR A 145 6.41 -8.95 8.60
C THR A 145 5.74 -7.79 7.88
N CYS A 146 4.40 -7.73 7.93
CA CYS A 146 3.62 -6.64 7.36
C CYS A 146 3.91 -5.31 8.07
N LYS A 147 4.02 -5.33 9.41
CA LYS A 147 4.38 -4.15 10.22
C LYS A 147 5.80 -3.67 9.93
N GLN A 148 6.79 -4.57 9.94
CA GLN A 148 8.21 -4.19 9.78
C GLN A 148 8.57 -3.70 8.37
N LEU A 149 7.87 -4.18 7.34
CA LEU A 149 8.13 -3.81 5.94
C LEU A 149 7.15 -2.75 5.40
N ASP A 150 6.23 -2.28 6.24
CA ASP A 150 5.15 -1.35 5.90
C ASP A 150 4.29 -1.83 4.71
N ILE A 151 3.87 -3.10 4.76
CA ILE A 151 3.08 -3.73 3.68
C ILE A 151 1.63 -3.89 4.12
N GLN A 152 0.71 -3.23 3.40
CA GLN A 152 -0.72 -3.46 3.55
C GLN A 152 -1.18 -4.64 2.68
N TYR A 153 -1.74 -5.67 3.32
CA TYR A 153 -2.26 -6.85 2.63
C TYR A 153 -3.76 -6.72 2.35
N THR A 154 -4.13 -6.65 1.07
CA THR A 154 -5.54 -6.68 0.62
C THR A 154 -5.88 -8.05 0.05
N LEU A 155 -7.05 -8.58 0.43
CA LEU A 155 -7.57 -9.82 -0.14
C LEU A 155 -7.91 -9.64 -1.63
N PRO A 156 -7.62 -10.64 -2.49
CA PRO A 156 -8.03 -10.58 -3.88
C PRO A 156 -9.57 -10.62 -4.00
N PRO A 157 -10.18 -9.85 -4.92
CA PRO A 157 -11.62 -9.92 -5.14
C PRO A 157 -12.01 -11.31 -5.69
N PRO A 158 -13.20 -11.83 -5.35
CA PRO A 158 -13.63 -13.16 -5.80
C PRO A 158 -13.82 -13.26 -7.32
N TYR A 159 -14.14 -12.14 -7.98
CA TYR A 159 -14.35 -12.09 -9.42
C TYR A 159 -13.58 -10.93 -10.05
N SER A 160 -12.78 -11.21 -11.07
CA SER A 160 -12.17 -10.18 -11.92
C SER A 160 -13.10 -9.86 -13.09
N ARG A 161 -13.81 -8.72 -13.02
CA ARG A 161 -14.71 -8.27 -14.09
C ARG A 161 -14.19 -6.97 -14.70
N ARG A 162 -14.25 -6.86 -16.02
CA ARG A 162 -13.97 -5.58 -16.70
C ARG A 162 -15.11 -4.61 -16.42
N ILE A 163 -14.77 -3.47 -15.83
CA ILE A 163 -15.73 -2.41 -15.51
C ILE A 163 -15.96 -1.57 -16.78
N THR A 164 -17.18 -1.62 -17.33
CA THR A 164 -17.60 -0.80 -18.47
C THR A 164 -18.27 0.49 -17.99
N LYS A 165 -18.20 1.57 -18.78
CA LYS A 165 -18.87 2.86 -18.44
C LYS A 165 -20.35 2.67 -18.12
N ARG A 166 -21.06 1.88 -18.94
CA ARG A 166 -22.48 1.52 -18.73
C ARG A 166 -22.71 0.88 -17.36
N TRP A 167 -21.85 -0.07 -16.97
CA TRP A 167 -21.97 -0.74 -15.67
C TRP A 167 -21.72 0.22 -14.51
N VAL A 168 -20.72 1.11 -14.61
CA VAL A 168 -20.42 2.12 -13.57
C VAL A 168 -21.62 3.03 -13.33
N VAL A 169 -22.19 3.60 -14.39
CA VAL A 169 -23.34 4.51 -14.30
C VAL A 169 -24.55 3.78 -13.71
N LYS A 170 -24.85 2.58 -14.22
CA LYS A 170 -25.96 1.76 -13.70
C LYS A 170 -25.76 1.44 -12.22
N LYS A 171 -24.56 1.02 -11.82
CA LYS A 171 -24.28 0.67 -10.41
C LYS A 171 -24.38 1.89 -9.50
N ALA A 172 -23.85 3.04 -9.91
CA ALA A 172 -23.96 4.30 -9.17
C ALA A 172 -25.42 4.74 -9.00
N PHE A 173 -26.21 4.64 -10.07
CA PHE A 173 -27.65 4.92 -10.02
C PHE A 173 -28.38 3.98 -9.06
N CYS A 174 -28.14 2.65 -9.15
CA CYS A 174 -28.74 1.68 -8.23
C CYS A 174 -28.37 1.95 -6.76
N ILE A 175 -27.15 2.40 -6.47
CA ILE A 175 -26.74 2.78 -5.11
C ILE A 175 -27.54 3.99 -4.62
N LYS A 176 -27.72 5.02 -5.46
CA LYS A 176 -28.54 6.20 -5.12
C LYS A 176 -30.00 5.81 -4.86
N VAL A 177 -30.61 5.03 -5.76
CA VAL A 177 -31.99 4.55 -5.58
C VAL A 177 -32.12 3.74 -4.28
N PHE A 178 -31.15 2.88 -3.97
CA PHE A 178 -31.14 2.12 -2.72
C PHE A 178 -31.08 3.02 -1.48
N GLN A 179 -30.26 4.08 -1.51
CA GLN A 179 -30.17 5.04 -0.41
C GLN A 179 -31.48 5.80 -0.22
N GLU A 180 -32.12 6.26 -1.30
CA GLU A 180 -33.40 6.95 -1.23
C GLU A 180 -34.53 6.05 -0.72
N ALA A 181 -34.62 4.82 -1.24
CA ALA A 181 -35.59 3.84 -0.76
C ALA A 181 -35.40 3.52 0.74
N ARG A 182 -34.15 3.48 1.24
CA ARG A 182 -33.88 3.32 2.68
C ARG A 182 -34.35 4.50 3.50
N LYS A 183 -34.19 5.74 3.01
CA LYS A 183 -34.64 6.96 3.71
C LYS A 183 -36.16 6.98 3.85
N LEU A 184 -36.88 6.68 2.77
CA LEU A 184 -38.35 6.64 2.78
C LEU A 184 -38.87 5.59 3.78
N LYS A 185 -38.35 4.35 3.71
CA LYS A 185 -38.71 3.29 4.67
C LYS A 185 -38.34 3.63 6.12
N ALA A 186 -37.25 4.35 6.34
CA ALA A 186 -36.86 4.78 7.69
C ALA A 186 -37.85 5.82 8.24
N ALA A 187 -38.30 6.77 7.42
CA ALA A 187 -39.31 7.74 7.80
C ALA A 187 -40.67 7.07 8.10
N GLU A 188 -41.10 6.10 7.29
CA GLU A 188 -42.31 5.30 7.52
C GLU A 188 -42.23 4.52 8.84
N ARG A 189 -41.10 3.86 9.12
CA ARG A 189 -40.88 3.15 10.39
C ARG A 189 -40.90 4.09 11.60
N LEU A 190 -40.36 5.30 11.46
CA LEU A 190 -40.40 6.31 12.53
C LEU A 190 -41.85 6.71 12.84
N LYS A 191 -42.66 6.97 11.81
CA LYS A 191 -44.09 7.29 11.94
C LYS A 191 -44.85 6.17 12.65
N GLN A 192 -44.68 4.93 12.19
CA GLN A 192 -45.29 3.76 12.81
C GLN A 192 -44.88 3.61 14.28
N ARG A 193 -43.60 3.84 14.62
CA ARG A 193 -43.12 3.82 16.01
C ARG A 193 -43.74 4.94 16.86
N SER A 194 -43.88 6.15 16.33
CA SER A 194 -44.54 7.24 17.06
C SER A 194 -46.02 6.97 17.29
N GLU A 195 -46.72 6.37 16.32
CA GLU A 195 -48.12 5.97 16.44
C GLU A 195 -48.30 4.85 17.46
N GLN A 196 -47.40 3.86 17.46
CA GLN A 196 -47.38 2.79 18.47
C GLN A 196 -47.16 3.36 19.87
N GLN A 197 -46.19 4.26 20.05
CA GLN A 197 -45.94 4.92 21.34
C GLN A 197 -47.13 5.75 21.79
N ALA A 198 -47.81 6.44 20.88
CA ALA A 198 -49.03 7.19 21.20
C ALA A 198 -50.17 6.25 21.63
N ARG A 199 -50.35 5.11 20.95
CA ARG A 199 -51.33 4.08 21.33
C ARG A 199 -51.01 3.45 22.69
N GLU A 200 -49.75 3.14 22.96
CA GLU A 200 -49.29 2.62 24.26
C GLU A 200 -49.50 3.63 25.39
N ARG A 201 -49.18 4.92 25.16
CA ARG A 201 -49.44 5.99 26.13
C ARG A 201 -50.92 6.13 26.42
N ALA A 202 -51.75 6.18 25.38
CA ALA A 202 -53.21 6.23 25.53
C ALA A 202 -53.78 4.99 26.24
N ALA A 203 -53.22 3.79 26.02
CA ALA A 203 -53.60 2.57 26.73
C ALA A 203 -53.23 2.63 28.22
N LYS A 204 -52.03 3.15 28.56
CA LYS A 204 -51.60 3.36 29.95
C LYS A 204 -52.45 4.40 30.68
N GLU A 205 -52.79 5.51 30.03
CA GLU A 205 -53.69 6.53 30.59
C GLU A 205 -55.08 5.95 30.89
N LYS A 206 -55.62 5.12 29.99
CA LYS A 206 -56.90 4.42 30.23
C LYS A 206 -56.82 3.40 31.37
N GLN A 207 -55.70 2.68 31.52
CA GLN A 207 -55.50 1.77 32.66
C GLN A 207 -55.41 2.53 33.98
N ALA A 208 -54.67 3.65 34.03
CA ALA A 208 -54.56 4.49 35.22
C ALA A 208 -55.88 5.13 35.66
N GLN A 209 -56.80 5.38 34.71
CA GLN A 209 -58.16 5.88 35.00
C GLN A 209 -59.13 4.77 35.45
N GLY A 210 -58.80 3.49 35.24
CA GLY A 210 -59.63 2.36 35.65
C GLY A 210 -59.24 1.73 37.00
N GLU A 211 -58.06 2.08 37.53
CA GLU A 211 -57.56 1.61 38.84
C GLU A 211 -57.77 2.61 39.99
N GLY A 212 -58.37 3.78 39.72
CA GLY A 212 -58.79 4.78 40.72
C GLY A 212 -60.29 4.85 40.88
#